data_AF-A0A8T4EDY4-F1
#
_entry.id   AF-A0A8T4EDY4-F1
#
_cell.length_a   1.000
_cell.length_b   1.000
_cell.length_c   1.000
_cell.angle_alpha   90.00
_cell.angle_beta   90.00
_cell.angle_gamma   90.00
#
_symmetry.space_group_name_H-M   'P 1'
#
loop_
_entity.id
_entity.type
_entity.pdbx_description
1 polymer ?
#
loop_
_entity_poly.entity_id
_entity_poly.type
_entity_poly.pdbx_seq_one_letter_code
_entity_poly.pdbx_strand_id
1 'polypeptide(L)'
;MIKKILRFIPPLLVAGGALYGAMWFIELIKNGLVRELGPEALTYDMIPLIPGPLEADINWLLTWIAPIMIVEYFVLGIPVSALMLIISKFVKGASHDIDIIQTGNKFGARRLIQRIVIPALLALALGSIIQSYIAGLLINVPDPIPLEIIHFWNPLFSIVVGLIAVPIVMVIYIPTWFLNDAGITFHLKESQLEARRCPESIGVGRWWSNMLGGFTILVVPVYSFVQYFIIPYIVLGNVSAFEILRGFFFSFGVPILAIAFMLPIVIFNEMALGISRGWIRRVAKAVGAREMKLQTILTETEIVDKETDFGWSYSTTKKDE
;
A
#
# COMPACT_ATOMS: atom_id res chain seq x y z
N MET A 1 -11.00 3.20 27.13
CA MET A 1 -9.98 2.38 26.43
C MET A 1 -10.62 1.26 25.60
N ILE A 2 -11.50 0.44 26.17
CA ILE A 2 -12.17 -0.70 25.51
C ILE A 2 -12.84 -0.34 24.16
N LYS A 3 -13.68 0.70 24.10
CA LYS A 3 -14.33 1.13 22.84
C LYS A 3 -13.33 1.47 21.71
N LYS A 4 -12.11 1.93 22.04
CA LYS A 4 -11.06 2.21 21.04
C LYS A 4 -10.39 0.94 20.51
N ILE A 5 -10.37 -0.13 21.29
CA ILE A 5 -9.83 -1.43 20.87
C ILE A 5 -10.88 -2.19 20.04
N LEU A 6 -12.14 -2.18 20.47
CA LEU A 6 -13.24 -2.87 19.77
C LEU A 6 -13.38 -2.46 18.30
N ARG A 7 -13.09 -1.20 17.95
CA ARG A 7 -13.14 -0.72 16.54
C ARG A 7 -12.13 -1.40 15.61
N PHE A 8 -11.09 -2.02 16.17
CA PHE A 8 -10.04 -2.69 15.41
C PHE A 8 -10.30 -4.19 15.24
N ILE A 9 -11.27 -4.78 15.96
CA ILE A 9 -11.57 -6.20 15.86
C ILE A 9 -12.01 -6.58 14.44
N PRO A 10 -12.99 -5.90 13.80
CA PRO A 10 -13.40 -6.30 12.46
C PRO A 10 -12.26 -6.21 11.42
N PRO A 11 -11.46 -5.12 11.35
CA PRO A 11 -10.30 -5.08 10.47
C PRO A 11 -9.28 -6.19 10.75
N LEU A 12 -9.00 -6.50 12.02
CA LEU A 12 -8.08 -7.58 12.39
C LEU A 12 -8.58 -8.96 11.95
N LEU A 13 -9.89 -9.22 12.08
CA LEU A 13 -10.50 -10.45 11.60
C LEU A 13 -10.41 -10.56 10.07
N VAL A 14 -10.66 -9.46 9.35
CA VAL A 14 -10.50 -9.41 7.89
C VAL A 14 -9.04 -9.64 7.51
N ALA A 15 -8.09 -9.07 8.23
CA ALA A 15 -6.66 -9.29 8.01
C ALA A 15 -6.21 -10.72 8.27
N GLY A 16 -6.65 -11.30 9.39
CA GLY A 16 -6.39 -12.69 9.72
C GLY A 16 -6.98 -13.64 8.68
N GLY A 17 -8.22 -13.40 8.24
CA GLY A 17 -8.86 -14.16 7.17
C GLY A 17 -8.14 -14.02 5.82
N ALA A 18 -7.71 -12.82 5.47
CA ALA A 18 -6.96 -12.57 4.24
C ALA A 18 -5.58 -13.27 4.26
N LEU A 19 -4.85 -13.17 5.37
CA LEU A 19 -3.57 -13.89 5.56
C LEU A 19 -3.77 -15.41 5.51
N TYR A 20 -4.80 -15.92 6.18
CA TYR A 20 -5.13 -17.35 6.14
C TYR A 20 -5.43 -17.81 4.71
N GLY A 21 -6.24 -17.04 3.96
CA GLY A 21 -6.50 -17.31 2.55
C GLY A 21 -5.23 -17.26 1.69
N ALA A 22 -4.33 -16.31 1.94
CA ALA A 22 -3.05 -16.22 1.26
C ALA A 22 -2.14 -17.42 1.54
N MET A 23 -2.03 -17.85 2.81
CA MET A 23 -1.26 -19.03 3.19
C MET A 23 -1.85 -20.30 2.55
N TRP A 24 -3.17 -20.46 2.60
CA TRP A 24 -3.87 -21.57 1.95
C TRP A 24 -3.62 -21.60 0.43
N PHE A 25 -3.58 -20.43 -0.21
CA PHE A 25 -3.27 -20.31 -1.64
C PHE A 25 -1.83 -20.69 -1.97
N ILE A 26 -0.86 -20.28 -1.15
CA ILE A 26 0.55 -20.70 -1.29
C ILE A 26 0.65 -22.22 -1.15
N GLU A 27 -0.05 -22.78 -0.16
CA GLU A 27 -0.09 -24.23 0.07
C GLU A 27 -0.71 -24.98 -1.12
N LEU A 28 -1.74 -24.42 -1.75
CA LEU A 28 -2.34 -24.97 -2.97
C LEU A 28 -1.32 -25.00 -4.13
N ILE A 29 -0.56 -23.93 -4.32
CA ILE A 29 0.49 -23.90 -5.36
C ILE A 29 1.61 -24.91 -5.04
N LYS A 30 2.05 -24.97 -3.77
CA LYS A 30 3.06 -25.91 -3.30
C LYS A 30 2.64 -27.36 -3.55
N ASN A 31 1.42 -27.71 -3.20
CA ASN A 31 0.87 -29.06 -3.43
C ASN A 31 0.73 -29.37 -4.93
N GLY A 32 0.39 -28.38 -5.76
CA GLY A 32 0.43 -28.51 -7.21
C GLY A 32 1.83 -28.86 -7.71
N LEU A 33 2.85 -28.15 -7.23
CA LEU A 33 4.25 -28.38 -7.59
C LEU A 33 4.74 -29.78 -7.17
N VAL A 34 4.42 -30.22 -5.94
CA VAL A 34 4.74 -31.57 -5.45
C VAL A 34 4.03 -32.66 -6.26
N ARG A 35 2.80 -32.42 -6.70
CA ARG A 35 2.07 -33.40 -7.52
C ARG A 35 2.73 -33.63 -8.88
N GLU A 36 3.25 -32.58 -9.52
CA GLU A 36 3.84 -32.68 -10.85
C GLU A 36 5.30 -33.17 -10.83
N LEU A 37 6.09 -32.80 -9.81
CA LEU A 37 7.52 -33.13 -9.71
C LEU A 37 7.85 -34.26 -8.73
N GLY A 38 6.88 -34.71 -7.94
CA GLY A 38 7.13 -35.58 -6.80
C GLY A 38 7.72 -34.83 -5.59
N PRO A 39 8.12 -35.58 -4.54
CA PRO A 39 8.57 -34.98 -3.28
C PRO A 39 9.90 -34.23 -3.38
N GLU A 40 10.73 -34.54 -4.39
CA GLU A 40 12.02 -33.87 -4.62
C GLU A 40 11.86 -32.38 -4.93
N ALA A 41 10.68 -31.97 -5.42
CA ALA A 41 10.34 -30.58 -5.70
C ALA A 41 10.52 -29.65 -4.48
N LEU A 42 10.27 -30.18 -3.28
CA LEU A 42 10.43 -29.40 -2.04
C LEU A 42 11.88 -29.27 -1.63
N THR A 43 12.77 -30.17 -2.09
CA THR A 43 14.19 -30.15 -1.69
C THR A 43 14.98 -29.01 -2.34
N TYR A 44 14.37 -28.32 -3.30
CA TYR A 44 14.98 -27.19 -3.97
C TYR A 44 15.18 -26.01 -3.01
N ASP A 45 16.42 -25.53 -2.88
CA ASP A 45 16.77 -24.33 -2.11
C ASP A 45 16.56 -23.10 -2.98
N MET A 46 15.50 -22.34 -2.69
CA MET A 46 15.16 -21.13 -3.44
C MET A 46 15.93 -19.92 -2.91
N ILE A 47 16.16 -19.82 -1.61
CA ILE A 47 16.81 -18.67 -0.96
C ILE A 47 18.12 -19.15 -0.30
N PRO A 48 19.28 -19.06 -0.98
CA PRO A 48 20.55 -19.60 -0.48
C PRO A 48 20.99 -19.14 0.91
N LEU A 49 20.47 -17.98 1.35
CA LEU A 49 20.76 -17.39 2.65
C LEU A 49 20.03 -18.07 3.81
N ILE A 50 18.94 -18.79 3.53
CA ILE A 50 18.15 -19.52 4.50
C ILE A 50 18.47 -20.99 4.29
N PRO A 51 19.09 -21.67 5.27
CA PRO A 51 19.41 -23.07 5.10
C PRO A 51 18.12 -23.90 5.10
N GLY A 52 17.78 -24.51 3.97
CA GLY A 52 16.70 -25.48 3.92
C GLY A 52 16.07 -25.68 2.55
N PRO A 53 15.04 -26.56 2.49
CA PRO A 53 14.17 -26.73 1.35
C PRO A 53 13.28 -25.50 1.10
N LEU A 54 12.66 -25.42 -0.09
CA LEU A 54 11.66 -24.42 -0.48
C LEU A 54 10.56 -24.23 0.58
N GLU A 55 10.14 -25.31 1.24
CA GLU A 55 9.16 -25.24 2.32
C GLU A 55 9.67 -24.48 3.54
N ALA A 56 10.95 -24.67 3.90
CA ALA A 56 11.58 -23.94 4.98
C ALA A 56 11.72 -22.46 4.63
N ASP A 57 12.09 -22.13 3.38
CA ASP A 57 12.17 -20.76 2.88
C ASP A 57 10.84 -20.02 3.00
N ILE A 58 9.76 -20.65 2.51
CA ILE A 58 8.41 -20.08 2.56
C ILE A 58 7.97 -19.89 4.01
N ASN A 59 8.12 -20.92 4.86
CA ASN A 59 7.72 -20.85 6.26
C ASN A 59 8.51 -19.80 7.04
N TRP A 60 9.81 -19.68 6.76
CA TRP A 60 10.67 -18.66 7.35
C TRP A 60 10.16 -17.26 6.96
N LEU A 61 9.92 -17.02 5.67
CA LEU A 61 9.41 -15.73 5.20
C LEU A 61 8.06 -15.38 5.83
N LEU A 62 7.10 -16.30 5.82
CA LEU A 62 5.78 -16.08 6.40
C LEU A 62 5.85 -15.79 7.91
N THR A 63 6.77 -16.43 8.62
CA THR A 63 6.96 -16.24 10.07
C THR A 63 7.60 -14.90 10.38
N TRP A 64 8.63 -14.51 9.63
CA TRP A 64 9.47 -13.37 9.98
C TRP A 64 9.07 -12.05 9.32
N ILE A 65 8.31 -12.08 8.23
CA ILE A 65 7.96 -10.85 7.49
C ILE A 65 7.21 -9.84 8.37
N ALA A 66 6.20 -10.27 9.13
CA ALA A 66 5.43 -9.37 10.00
C ALA A 66 6.28 -8.74 11.12
N PRO A 67 7.07 -9.52 11.90
CA PRO A 67 8.04 -8.96 12.85
C PRO A 67 9.02 -7.97 12.22
N ILE A 68 9.61 -8.31 11.07
CA ILE A 68 10.56 -7.45 10.36
C ILE A 68 9.91 -6.10 10.04
N MET A 69 8.71 -6.13 9.46
CA MET A 69 8.00 -4.90 9.08
C MET A 69 7.59 -4.04 10.29
N ILE A 70 7.27 -4.65 11.43
CA ILE A 70 7.00 -3.91 12.68
C ILE A 70 8.28 -3.24 13.18
N VAL A 71 9.42 -3.92 13.11
CA VAL A 71 10.72 -3.34 13.48
C VAL A 71 11.06 -2.18 12.54
N GLU A 72 10.96 -2.38 11.22
CA GLU A 72 11.18 -1.33 10.22
C GLU A 72 10.28 -0.12 10.44
N TYR A 73 9.02 -0.34 10.79
CA TYR A 73 8.06 0.72 11.09
C TYR A 73 8.57 1.67 12.18
N PHE A 74 9.08 1.12 13.29
CA PHE A 74 9.57 1.93 14.40
C PHE A 74 10.99 2.47 14.18
N VAL A 75 11.88 1.66 13.60
CA VAL A 75 13.30 2.00 13.47
C VAL A 75 13.54 2.92 12.28
N LEU A 76 12.93 2.62 11.12
CA LEU A 76 13.20 3.34 9.87
C LEU A 76 12.11 4.35 9.51
N GLY A 77 10.85 4.09 9.88
CA GLY A 77 9.73 4.95 9.47
C GLY A 77 9.91 6.43 9.87
N ILE A 78 10.33 6.70 11.10
CA ILE A 78 10.54 8.08 11.58
C ILE A 78 11.76 8.73 10.91
N PRO A 79 12.98 8.16 10.94
CA PRO A 79 14.14 8.77 10.28
C PRO A 79 13.93 9.03 8.78
N VAL A 80 13.36 8.06 8.06
CA VAL A 80 13.14 8.21 6.61
C VAL A 80 12.07 9.26 6.32
N SER A 81 11.03 9.40 7.16
CA SER A 81 10.06 10.48 7.01
C SER A 81 10.64 11.87 7.25
N ALA A 82 11.60 12.00 8.18
CA ALA A 82 12.32 13.24 8.41
C ALA A 82 13.16 13.60 7.18
N LEU A 83 13.89 12.62 6.64
CA LEU A 83 14.67 12.78 5.42
C LEU A 83 13.79 13.17 4.22
N MET A 84 12.66 12.47 4.02
CA MET A 84 11.70 12.80 2.98
C MET A 84 11.19 14.23 3.11
N LEU A 85 10.89 14.69 4.33
CA LEU A 85 10.45 16.06 4.57
C LEU A 85 11.53 17.09 4.24
N ILE A 86 12.79 16.84 4.59
CA ILE A 86 13.93 17.72 4.27
C ILE A 86 14.12 17.80 2.75
N ILE A 87 14.14 16.66 2.06
CA ILE A 87 14.24 16.61 0.58
C ILE A 87 13.07 17.38 -0.04
N SER A 88 11.86 17.12 0.44
CA SER A 88 10.65 17.80 0.02
C SER A 88 10.74 19.32 0.20
N LYS A 89 11.27 19.80 1.33
CA LYS A 89 11.52 21.22 1.57
C LYS A 89 12.54 21.79 0.58
N PHE A 90 13.60 21.06 0.27
CA PHE A 90 14.59 21.50 -0.70
C PHE A 90 14.01 21.60 -2.12
N VAL A 91 13.28 20.56 -2.56
CA VAL A 91 12.72 20.48 -3.91
C VAL A 91 11.57 21.46 -4.15
N LYS A 92 10.68 21.64 -3.17
CA LYS A 92 9.46 22.46 -3.32
C LYS A 92 9.52 23.81 -2.59
N GLY A 93 10.50 24.04 -1.73
CA GLY A 93 10.57 25.20 -0.85
C GLY A 93 10.69 26.55 -1.54
N ALA A 94 11.05 26.61 -2.82
CA ALA A 94 11.02 27.85 -3.60
C ALA A 94 9.59 28.35 -3.84
N SER A 95 8.65 27.44 -4.10
CA SER A 95 7.27 27.75 -4.50
C SER A 95 6.23 27.46 -3.44
N HIS A 96 6.53 26.55 -2.51
CA HIS A 96 5.61 26.09 -1.49
C HIS A 96 6.20 26.27 -0.10
N ASP A 97 5.34 26.60 0.84
CA ASP A 97 5.61 26.52 2.27
C ASP A 97 5.06 25.19 2.82
N ILE A 98 5.54 24.82 4.01
CA ILE A 98 5.18 23.55 4.67
C ILE A 98 4.38 23.88 5.92
N ASP A 99 3.21 23.25 6.04
CA ASP A 99 2.32 23.40 7.19
C ASP A 99 1.90 22.07 7.79
N ILE A 100 1.38 22.17 9.00
CA ILE A 100 0.73 21.11 9.76
C ILE A 100 -0.75 21.46 9.85
N ILE A 101 -1.57 20.68 9.14
CA ILE A 101 -3.03 20.77 9.18
C ILE A 101 -3.58 19.73 10.16
N GLN A 102 -4.61 20.11 10.92
CA GLN A 102 -5.32 19.15 11.77
C GLN A 102 -6.16 18.20 10.91
N THR A 103 -5.70 16.95 10.80
CA THR A 103 -6.41 15.89 10.09
C THR A 103 -7.52 15.28 10.96
N GLY A 104 -8.65 14.95 10.34
CA GLY A 104 -9.74 14.26 11.01
C GLY A 104 -9.36 12.83 11.44
N ASN A 105 -10.09 12.29 12.43
CA ASN A 105 -9.84 10.96 13.00
C ASN A 105 -10.58 9.81 12.29
N LYS A 106 -11.33 10.11 11.21
CA LYS A 106 -12.10 9.09 10.48
C LYS A 106 -11.18 8.37 9.48
N PHE A 107 -10.99 7.07 9.70
CA PHE A 107 -10.32 6.17 8.77
C PHE A 107 -11.36 5.36 8.00
N GLY A 108 -11.40 5.53 6.68
CA GLY A 108 -12.38 4.90 5.80
C GLY A 108 -11.77 3.76 4.99
N ALA A 109 -12.59 2.78 4.61
CA ALA A 109 -12.18 1.62 3.82
C ALA A 109 -11.44 2.00 2.53
N ARG A 110 -11.88 3.06 1.83
CA ARG A 110 -11.20 3.55 0.62
C ARG A 110 -9.74 3.93 0.85
N ARG A 111 -9.43 4.59 1.98
CA ARG A 111 -8.05 4.99 2.31
C ARG A 111 -7.21 3.78 2.71
N LEU A 112 -7.81 2.82 3.42
CA LEU A 112 -7.18 1.55 3.74
C LEU A 112 -6.76 0.83 2.46
N ILE A 113 -7.68 0.67 1.50
CA ILE A 113 -7.41 -0.01 0.23
C ILE A 113 -6.25 0.68 -0.51
N GLN A 114 -6.28 2.01 -0.64
CA GLN A 114 -5.21 2.73 -1.35
C GLN A 114 -3.83 2.58 -0.69
N ARG A 115 -3.77 2.51 0.65
CA ARG A 115 -2.51 2.30 1.40
C ARG A 115 -1.96 0.89 1.27
N ILE A 116 -2.79 -0.08 0.89
CA ILE A 116 -2.40 -1.49 0.79
C ILE A 116 -2.08 -1.84 -0.66
N VAL A 117 -2.96 -1.46 -1.59
CA VAL A 117 -2.87 -1.85 -3.00
C VAL A 117 -1.60 -1.35 -3.64
N ILE A 118 -1.29 -0.05 -3.51
CA ILE A 118 -0.15 0.53 -4.22
C ILE A 118 1.17 -0.11 -3.77
N PRO A 119 1.48 -0.21 -2.46
CA PRO A 119 2.72 -0.82 -2.03
C PRO A 119 2.77 -2.33 -2.32
N ALA A 120 1.66 -3.05 -2.20
CA ALA A 120 1.60 -4.48 -2.55
C ALA A 120 1.96 -4.72 -4.02
N LEU A 121 1.37 -3.94 -4.93
CA LEU A 121 1.69 -4.03 -6.35
C LEU A 121 3.14 -3.63 -6.61
N LEU A 122 3.68 -2.62 -5.91
CA LEU A 122 5.07 -2.21 -6.09
C LEU A 122 6.02 -3.31 -5.62
N ALA A 123 5.69 -4.01 -4.53
CA ALA A 123 6.46 -5.14 -4.04
C ALA A 123 6.51 -6.28 -5.07
N LEU A 124 5.39 -6.58 -5.75
CA LEU A 124 5.38 -7.53 -6.85
C LEU A 124 6.24 -7.07 -8.04
N ALA A 125 6.10 -5.82 -8.49
CA ALA A 125 6.94 -5.27 -9.57
C ALA A 125 8.42 -5.31 -9.22
N LEU A 126 8.78 -4.87 -8.02
CA LEU A 126 10.15 -4.89 -7.55
C LEU A 126 10.66 -6.32 -7.42
N GLY A 127 9.81 -7.25 -7.01
CA GLY A 127 10.15 -8.67 -6.96
C GLY A 127 10.53 -9.22 -8.33
N SER A 128 9.80 -8.86 -9.39
CA SER A 128 10.15 -9.23 -10.77
C SER A 128 11.48 -8.61 -11.24
N ILE A 129 11.82 -7.41 -10.77
CA ILE A 129 13.14 -6.79 -11.03
C ILE A 129 14.23 -7.56 -10.29
N ILE A 130 14.03 -7.88 -9.01
CA ILE A 130 14.97 -8.67 -8.20
C ILE A 130 15.21 -10.03 -8.87
N GLN A 131 14.15 -10.70 -9.31
CA GLN A 131 14.25 -11.94 -10.08
C GLN A 131 15.11 -11.77 -11.34
N SER A 132 14.91 -10.69 -12.10
CA SER A 132 15.57 -10.53 -13.40
C SER A 132 17.04 -10.13 -13.30
N TYR A 133 17.41 -9.36 -12.28
CA TYR A 133 18.75 -8.73 -12.18
C TYR A 133 19.59 -9.25 -11.00
N ILE A 134 18.97 -9.91 -10.02
CA ILE A 134 19.62 -10.37 -8.77
C ILE A 134 19.43 -11.88 -8.59
N ALA A 135 18.88 -12.59 -9.60
CA ALA A 135 18.93 -14.05 -9.65
C ALA A 135 20.38 -14.52 -9.57
N GLY A 136 20.64 -15.49 -8.69
CA GLY A 136 21.96 -16.03 -8.37
C GLY A 136 22.62 -15.45 -7.11
N LEU A 137 22.23 -14.24 -6.66
CA LEU A 137 22.72 -13.71 -5.38
C LEU A 137 21.75 -13.98 -4.23
N LEU A 138 20.47 -13.62 -4.44
CA LEU A 138 19.43 -13.73 -3.41
C LEU A 138 18.51 -14.93 -3.63
N ILE A 139 18.42 -15.42 -4.87
CA ILE A 139 17.46 -16.43 -5.26
C ILE A 139 18.09 -17.36 -6.28
N ASN A 140 17.97 -18.66 -6.06
CA ASN A 140 18.31 -19.67 -7.06
C ASN A 140 17.10 -19.93 -7.95
N VAL A 141 17.29 -19.91 -9.26
CA VAL A 141 16.27 -20.34 -10.24
C VAL A 141 16.73 -21.67 -10.85
N PRO A 142 15.89 -22.72 -10.85
CA PRO A 142 16.26 -23.97 -11.49
C PRO A 142 16.31 -23.73 -13.00
N ASP A 143 17.38 -24.16 -13.65
CA ASP A 143 17.55 -24.02 -15.10
C ASP A 143 17.93 -25.37 -15.71
N PRO A 144 17.12 -25.95 -16.63
CA PRO A 144 15.84 -25.44 -17.13
C PRO A 144 14.66 -25.71 -16.20
N ILE A 145 13.64 -24.83 -16.24
CA ILE A 145 12.33 -25.07 -15.62
C ILE A 145 11.49 -25.93 -16.59
N PRO A 146 11.06 -27.15 -16.21
CA PRO A 146 10.14 -27.94 -17.02
C PRO A 146 8.85 -27.18 -17.38
N LEU A 147 8.37 -27.32 -18.62
CA LEU A 147 7.19 -26.60 -19.10
C LEU A 147 5.93 -26.99 -18.34
N GLU A 148 5.87 -28.21 -17.81
CA GLU A 148 4.75 -28.75 -17.06
C GLU A 148 4.53 -28.01 -15.73
N ILE A 149 5.61 -27.50 -15.14
CA ILE A 149 5.59 -26.91 -13.80
C ILE A 149 5.59 -25.38 -13.82
N ILE A 150 5.88 -24.77 -14.96
CA ILE A 150 6.08 -23.32 -15.09
C ILE A 150 4.87 -22.52 -14.58
N HIS A 151 3.67 -23.11 -14.73
CA HIS A 151 2.41 -22.52 -14.29
C HIS A 151 2.23 -22.48 -12.77
N PHE A 152 2.93 -23.34 -12.02
CA PHE A 152 2.95 -23.31 -10.55
C PHE A 152 4.20 -22.57 -10.04
N TRP A 153 5.33 -22.78 -10.72
CA TRP A 153 6.60 -22.15 -10.38
C TRP A 153 6.52 -20.62 -10.46
N ASN A 154 6.08 -20.06 -11.60
CA ASN A 154 6.09 -18.61 -11.79
C ASN A 154 5.24 -17.84 -10.77
N PRO A 155 3.99 -18.25 -10.45
CA PRO A 155 3.21 -17.62 -9.39
C PRO A 155 3.86 -17.77 -8.01
N LEU A 156 4.31 -18.97 -7.64
CA LEU A 156 4.96 -19.19 -6.35
C LEU A 156 6.19 -18.30 -6.19
N PHE A 157 7.05 -18.32 -7.21
CA PHE A 157 8.28 -17.58 -7.23
C PHE A 157 8.01 -16.07 -7.11
N SER A 158 7.04 -15.55 -7.88
CA SER A 158 6.66 -14.13 -7.80
C SER A 158 6.08 -13.74 -6.44
N ILE A 159 5.35 -14.65 -5.78
CA ILE A 159 4.85 -14.43 -4.42
C ILE A 159 6.03 -14.34 -3.45
N VAL A 160 6.93 -15.32 -3.47
CA VAL A 160 8.08 -15.39 -2.56
C VAL A 160 8.99 -14.17 -2.73
N VAL A 161 9.35 -13.83 -3.97
CA VAL A 161 10.20 -12.68 -4.23
C VAL A 161 9.47 -11.36 -3.95
N GLY A 162 8.15 -11.32 -4.21
CA GLY A 162 7.30 -10.21 -3.80
C GLY A 162 7.31 -10.00 -2.28
N LEU A 163 7.24 -11.07 -1.49
CA LEU A 163 7.33 -11.02 -0.03
C LEU A 163 8.70 -10.51 0.45
N ILE A 164 9.79 -10.92 -0.20
CA ILE A 164 11.13 -10.37 0.06
C ILE A 164 11.19 -8.87 -0.25
N ALA A 165 10.49 -8.42 -1.31
CA ALA A 165 10.44 -7.02 -1.70
C ALA A 165 9.52 -6.16 -0.80
N VAL A 166 8.56 -6.75 -0.07
CA VAL A 166 7.63 -6.01 0.78
C VAL A 166 8.36 -5.13 1.81
N PRO A 167 9.30 -5.64 2.64
CA PRO A 167 10.07 -4.81 3.58
C PRO A 167 10.73 -3.59 2.92
N ILE A 168 11.38 -3.80 1.76
CA ILE A 168 12.04 -2.74 0.99
C ILE A 168 11.04 -1.65 0.58
N VAL A 169 9.87 -2.06 0.07
CA VAL A 169 8.80 -1.14 -0.32
C VAL A 169 8.22 -0.41 0.90
N MET A 170 8.14 -1.09 2.04
CA MET A 170 7.61 -0.53 3.29
C MET A 170 8.49 0.56 3.89
N VAL A 171 9.82 0.43 3.77
CA VAL A 171 10.77 1.49 4.12
C VAL A 171 10.44 2.81 3.39
N ILE A 172 9.86 2.73 2.19
CA ILE A 172 9.48 3.90 1.40
C ILE A 172 8.07 4.40 1.77
N TYR A 173 7.08 3.50 1.89
CA TYR A 173 5.68 3.90 2.06
C TYR A 173 5.29 4.25 3.50
N ILE A 174 5.85 3.60 4.53
CA ILE A 174 5.57 3.94 5.93
C ILE A 174 5.81 5.44 6.20
N PRO A 175 6.95 6.02 5.80
CA PRO A 175 7.19 7.47 5.86
C PRO A 175 6.10 8.33 5.22
N THR A 176 5.58 7.92 4.06
CA THR A 176 4.52 8.67 3.38
C THR A 176 3.22 8.66 4.19
N TRP A 177 2.92 7.56 4.88
CA TRP A 177 1.75 7.47 5.75
C TRP A 177 1.93 8.38 6.96
N PHE A 178 3.11 8.37 7.58
CA PHE A 178 3.45 9.24 8.71
C PHE A 178 3.26 10.73 8.38
N LEU A 179 3.80 11.17 7.25
CA LEU A 179 3.67 12.56 6.80
C LEU A 179 2.19 12.93 6.54
N ASN A 180 1.46 12.06 5.85
CA ASN A 180 0.03 12.28 5.58
C ASN A 180 -0.82 12.29 6.85
N ASP A 181 -0.55 11.38 7.78
CA ASP A 181 -1.31 11.21 9.01
C ASP A 181 -1.02 12.30 10.03
N ALA A 182 0.20 12.83 10.06
CA ALA A 182 0.56 14.00 10.82
C ALA A 182 -0.07 15.29 10.27
N GLY A 183 -0.58 15.25 9.03
CA GLY A 183 -1.18 16.38 8.35
C GLY A 183 -0.15 17.33 7.75
N ILE A 184 1.02 16.82 7.37
CA ILE A 184 2.07 17.64 6.76
C ILE A 184 1.71 17.90 5.30
N THR A 185 1.50 19.17 4.97
CA THR A 185 1.06 19.60 3.64
C THR A 185 1.97 20.70 3.11
N PHE A 186 2.16 20.69 1.79
CA PHE A 186 2.60 21.86 1.06
C PHE A 186 1.43 22.79 0.80
N HIS A 187 1.67 24.09 0.91
CA HIS A 187 0.77 25.12 0.39
C HIS A 187 1.56 26.07 -0.50
N LEU A 188 0.92 26.57 -1.55
CA LEU A 188 1.55 27.55 -2.43
C LEU A 188 1.81 28.86 -1.67
N LYS A 189 3.02 29.44 -1.82
CA LYS A 189 3.37 30.72 -1.18
C LYS A 189 2.50 31.87 -1.68
N GLU A 190 2.25 32.86 -0.82
CA GLU A 190 1.50 34.08 -1.17
C GLU A 190 2.10 34.81 -2.39
N SER A 191 3.42 34.92 -2.46
CA SER A 191 4.10 35.53 -3.62
C SER A 191 3.86 34.80 -4.94
N GLN A 192 3.53 33.51 -4.90
CA GLN A 192 3.17 32.73 -6.08
C GLN A 192 1.69 32.88 -6.42
N LEU A 193 0.82 33.16 -5.44
CA LEU A 193 -0.59 33.49 -5.65
C LEU A 193 -0.74 34.86 -6.33
N GLU A 194 0.10 35.83 -5.96
CA GLU A 194 0.17 37.14 -6.65
C GLU A 194 0.50 36.99 -8.14
N ALA A 195 1.28 35.97 -8.49
CA ALA A 195 1.58 35.59 -9.88
C ALA A 195 0.44 34.83 -10.59
N ARG A 196 -0.80 34.90 -10.08
CA ARG A 196 -2.00 34.25 -10.62
C ARG A 196 -1.91 32.73 -10.80
N ARG A 197 -1.06 32.07 -10.00
CA ARG A 197 -1.05 30.60 -9.97
C ARG A 197 -2.25 30.10 -9.18
N CYS A 198 -2.83 28.99 -9.61
CA CYS A 198 -3.93 28.35 -8.90
C CYS A 198 -3.48 27.95 -7.48
N PRO A 199 -4.29 28.21 -6.43
CA PRO A 199 -3.97 27.76 -5.10
C PRO A 199 -3.91 26.23 -5.08
N GLU A 200 -2.79 25.70 -4.61
CA GLU A 200 -2.55 24.26 -4.49
C GLU A 200 -2.20 23.92 -3.04
N SER A 201 -2.85 22.88 -2.51
CA SER A 201 -2.46 22.24 -1.26
C SER A 201 -2.38 20.73 -1.46
N ILE A 202 -1.23 20.16 -1.13
CA ILE A 202 -0.97 18.73 -1.31
C ILE A 202 -0.21 18.17 -0.11
N GLY A 203 -0.65 17.03 0.41
CA GLY A 203 0.08 16.30 1.45
C GLY A 203 1.48 15.91 0.97
N VAL A 204 2.50 16.15 1.78
CA VAL A 204 3.90 15.82 1.43
C VAL A 204 4.02 14.31 1.15
N GLY A 205 3.43 13.49 2.03
CA GLY A 205 3.39 12.03 1.82
C GLY A 205 2.62 11.65 0.55
N ARG A 206 1.54 12.37 0.21
CA ARG A 206 0.73 12.12 -0.99
C ARG A 206 1.53 12.42 -2.27
N TRP A 207 2.35 13.47 -2.26
CA TRP A 207 3.23 13.79 -3.38
C TRP A 207 4.21 12.63 -3.66
N TRP A 208 4.90 12.14 -2.63
CA TRP A 208 5.77 10.96 -2.74
C TRP A 208 5.00 9.70 -3.18
N SER A 209 3.86 9.41 -2.56
CA SER A 209 3.09 8.21 -2.90
C SER A 209 2.54 8.23 -4.31
N ASN A 210 2.16 9.41 -4.84
CA ASN A 210 1.67 9.55 -6.22
C ASN A 210 2.81 9.34 -7.23
N MET A 211 4.00 9.86 -6.95
CA MET A 211 5.18 9.70 -7.81
C MET A 211 5.52 8.21 -8.00
N LEU A 212 5.47 7.43 -6.92
CA LEU A 212 5.77 5.99 -6.95
C LEU A 212 4.58 5.13 -7.39
N GLY A 213 3.37 5.53 -6.99
CA GLY A 213 2.17 4.73 -7.20
C GLY A 213 1.60 4.78 -8.61
N GLY A 214 1.77 5.90 -9.31
CA GLY A 214 1.25 6.06 -10.69
C GLY A 214 1.81 5.02 -11.65
N PHE A 215 3.11 4.74 -11.58
CA PHE A 215 3.77 3.72 -12.39
C PHE A 215 3.25 2.31 -12.05
N THR A 216 3.14 2.02 -10.76
CA THR A 216 2.79 0.71 -10.23
C THR A 216 1.39 0.24 -10.64
N ILE A 217 0.39 1.13 -10.56
CA ILE A 217 -1.02 0.81 -10.87
C ILE A 217 -1.19 0.41 -12.34
N LEU A 218 -0.38 0.97 -13.24
CA LEU A 218 -0.46 0.66 -14.67
C LEU A 218 0.35 -0.57 -15.05
N VAL A 219 1.59 -0.67 -14.56
CA VAL A 219 2.54 -1.69 -15.02
C VAL A 219 2.24 -3.07 -14.46
N VAL A 220 1.87 -3.18 -13.19
CA VAL A 220 1.73 -4.50 -12.53
C VAL A 220 0.59 -5.33 -13.09
N PRO A 221 -0.62 -4.79 -13.34
CA PRO A 221 -1.70 -5.59 -13.94
C PRO A 221 -1.34 -6.05 -15.36
N VAL A 222 -0.73 -5.18 -16.16
CA VAL A 222 -0.31 -5.51 -17.53
C VAL A 222 0.76 -6.60 -17.48
N TYR A 223 1.79 -6.44 -16.65
CA TYR A 223 2.85 -7.42 -16.48
C TYR A 223 2.31 -8.77 -15.99
N SER A 224 1.47 -8.77 -14.96
CA SER A 224 0.88 -10.00 -14.41
C SER A 224 0.04 -10.73 -15.47
N PHE A 225 -0.76 -9.99 -16.23
CA PHE A 225 -1.52 -10.56 -17.33
C PHE A 225 -0.62 -11.12 -18.44
N VAL A 226 0.44 -10.41 -18.82
CA VAL A 226 1.39 -10.92 -19.82
C VAL A 226 2.09 -12.18 -19.33
N GLN A 227 2.58 -12.20 -18.09
CA GLN A 227 3.36 -13.31 -17.53
C GLN A 227 2.54 -14.56 -17.22
N TYR A 228 1.34 -14.40 -16.65
CA TYR A 228 0.55 -15.55 -16.22
C TYR A 228 -0.51 -15.98 -17.23
N PHE A 229 -0.86 -15.12 -18.19
CA PHE A 229 -1.88 -15.42 -19.19
C PHE A 229 -1.32 -15.47 -20.62
N ILE A 230 -0.72 -14.39 -21.11
CA ILE A 230 -0.31 -14.29 -22.52
C ILE A 230 0.83 -15.26 -22.85
N ILE A 231 1.94 -15.20 -22.10
CA ILE A 231 3.10 -16.04 -22.38
C ILE A 231 2.75 -17.53 -22.26
N PRO A 232 2.17 -18.02 -21.14
CA PRO A 232 2.01 -19.45 -20.97
C PRO A 232 0.95 -20.09 -21.88
N TYR A 233 -0.04 -19.31 -22.33
CA TYR A 233 -1.19 -19.89 -23.04
C TYR A 233 -1.30 -19.45 -24.50
N ILE A 234 -0.95 -18.20 -24.84
CA ILE A 234 -1.00 -17.73 -26.23
C ILE A 234 0.31 -18.04 -26.94
N VAL A 235 1.46 -17.79 -26.29
CA VAL A 235 2.78 -17.97 -26.92
C VAL A 235 3.22 -19.43 -26.89
N LEU A 236 3.08 -20.11 -25.74
CA LEU A 236 3.48 -21.52 -25.59
C LEU A 236 2.41 -22.53 -26.05
N GLY A 237 1.21 -22.07 -26.42
CA GLY A 237 0.21 -22.87 -27.14
C GLY A 237 -0.73 -23.76 -26.30
N ASN A 238 -0.76 -23.63 -24.97
CA ASN A 238 -1.64 -24.42 -24.09
C ASN A 238 -3.05 -23.80 -23.94
N VAL A 239 -3.91 -23.92 -24.96
CA VAL A 239 -5.19 -23.17 -25.02
C VAL A 239 -6.41 -23.98 -24.51
N SER A 240 -6.29 -24.70 -23.39
CA SER A 240 -7.47 -25.37 -22.80
C SER A 240 -8.31 -24.39 -21.96
N ALA A 241 -9.64 -24.60 -21.88
CA ALA A 241 -10.51 -23.73 -21.08
C ALA A 241 -10.13 -23.70 -19.58
N PHE A 242 -9.65 -24.83 -19.06
CA PHE A 242 -9.17 -24.92 -17.68
C PHE A 242 -7.87 -24.13 -17.47
N GLU A 243 -6.96 -24.17 -18.44
CA GLU A 243 -5.71 -23.40 -18.42
C GLU A 243 -5.97 -21.89 -18.51
N ILE A 244 -6.91 -21.46 -19.36
CA ILE A 244 -7.36 -20.07 -19.43
C ILE A 244 -7.88 -19.60 -18.06
N LEU A 245 -8.74 -20.39 -17.43
CA LEU A 245 -9.30 -20.06 -16.10
C LEU A 245 -8.19 -19.98 -15.03
N ARG A 246 -7.21 -20.90 -15.08
CA ARG A 246 -6.04 -20.87 -14.20
C ARG A 246 -5.18 -19.62 -14.40
N GLY A 247 -4.93 -19.23 -15.65
CA GLY A 247 -4.20 -18.01 -15.97
C GLY A 247 -4.87 -16.75 -15.44
N PHE A 248 -6.19 -16.64 -15.60
CA PHE A 248 -6.97 -15.56 -15.00
C PHE A 248 -6.88 -15.57 -13.48
N PHE A 249 -7.01 -16.75 -12.88
CA PHE A 249 -6.90 -16.91 -11.43
C PHE A 249 -5.55 -16.45 -10.89
N PHE A 250 -4.43 -16.78 -11.54
CA PHE A 250 -3.12 -16.28 -11.11
C PHE A 250 -2.89 -14.80 -11.41
N SER A 251 -3.38 -14.30 -12.55
CA SER A 251 -3.24 -12.88 -12.95
C SER A 251 -3.86 -11.93 -11.93
N PHE A 252 -4.95 -12.32 -11.29
CA PHE A 252 -5.60 -11.53 -10.24
C PHE A 252 -5.28 -12.02 -8.82
N GLY A 253 -5.13 -13.33 -8.64
CA GLY A 253 -4.88 -13.97 -7.35
C GLY A 253 -3.56 -13.55 -6.74
N VAL A 254 -2.47 -13.48 -7.52
CA VAL A 254 -1.15 -13.06 -7.03
C VAL A 254 -1.19 -11.61 -6.51
N PRO A 255 -1.72 -10.61 -7.24
CA PRO A 255 -1.95 -9.26 -6.71
C PRO A 255 -2.79 -9.21 -5.43
N ILE A 256 -3.91 -9.95 -5.39
CA ILE A 256 -4.80 -9.99 -4.21
C ILE A 256 -4.06 -10.56 -2.99
N LEU A 257 -3.21 -11.55 -3.21
CA LEU A 257 -2.41 -12.18 -2.17
C LEU A 257 -1.35 -11.22 -1.63
N ALA A 258 -0.64 -10.47 -2.48
CA ALA A 258 0.27 -9.44 -2.02
C ALA A 258 -0.44 -8.36 -1.18
N ILE A 259 -1.67 -8.00 -1.56
CA ILE A 259 -2.53 -7.08 -0.78
C ILE A 259 -2.86 -7.67 0.60
N ALA A 260 -3.12 -8.97 0.69
CA ALA A 260 -3.42 -9.65 1.95
C ALA A 260 -2.25 -9.53 2.96
N PHE A 261 -1.01 -9.69 2.51
CA PHE A 261 0.18 -9.55 3.37
C PHE A 261 0.43 -8.13 3.88
N MET A 262 -0.03 -7.13 3.14
CA MET A 262 0.11 -5.72 3.49
C MET A 262 -0.94 -5.23 4.51
N LEU A 263 -2.09 -5.89 4.56
CA LEU A 263 -3.23 -5.47 5.38
C LEU A 263 -2.94 -5.42 6.90
N PRO A 264 -2.29 -6.43 7.53
CA PRO A 264 -1.94 -6.40 8.94
C PRO A 264 -1.09 -5.17 9.31
N ILE A 265 -0.16 -4.77 8.44
CA ILE A 265 0.75 -3.65 8.70
C ILE A 265 0.01 -2.33 8.67
N VAL A 266 -0.92 -2.17 7.73
CA VAL A 266 -1.72 -0.94 7.63
C VAL A 266 -2.66 -0.81 8.83
N ILE A 267 -3.22 -1.91 9.32
CA ILE A 267 -4.01 -1.91 10.56
C ILE A 267 -3.11 -1.58 11.76
N PHE A 268 -1.93 -2.18 11.83
CA PHE A 268 -0.95 -1.86 12.86
C PHE A 268 -0.58 -0.37 12.85
N ASN A 269 -0.34 0.21 11.66
CA ASN A 269 -0.10 1.64 11.52
C ASN A 269 -1.26 2.47 12.08
N GLU A 270 -2.52 2.10 11.78
CA GLU A 270 -3.70 2.80 12.31
C GLU A 270 -3.75 2.74 13.86
N MET A 271 -3.33 1.62 14.46
CA MET A 271 -3.23 1.50 15.92
C MET A 271 -2.11 2.37 16.50
N ALA A 272 -0.98 2.47 15.79
CA ALA A 272 0.21 3.21 16.22
C ALA A 272 0.18 4.72 15.90
N LEU A 273 -0.81 5.19 15.13
CA LEU A 273 -0.98 6.59 14.69
C LEU A 273 -0.77 7.64 15.78
N GLY A 274 -1.28 7.40 16.98
CA GLY A 274 -1.21 8.37 18.07
C GLY A 274 0.24 8.70 18.45
N ILE A 275 1.10 7.70 18.40
CA ILE A 275 2.53 7.83 18.73
C ILE A 275 3.24 8.51 17.56
N SER A 276 3.12 7.95 16.34
CA SER A 276 3.85 8.44 15.18
C SER A 276 3.52 9.89 14.84
N ARG A 277 2.24 10.31 14.88
CA ARG A 277 1.84 11.70 14.63
C ARG A 277 2.57 12.71 15.52
N GLY A 278 2.75 12.39 16.80
CA GLY A 278 3.42 13.28 17.75
C GLY A 278 4.88 13.53 17.38
N TRP A 279 5.61 12.46 17.07
CA TRP A 279 7.02 12.54 16.67
C TRP A 279 7.20 13.31 15.36
N ILE A 280 6.40 12.99 14.35
CA ILE A 280 6.49 13.59 13.01
C ILE A 280 6.19 15.08 13.05
N ARG A 281 5.20 15.51 13.85
CA ARG A 281 4.90 16.94 14.02
C ARG A 281 6.05 17.68 14.70
N ARG A 282 6.76 17.07 15.66
CA ARG A 282 7.96 17.69 16.27
C ARG A 282 9.05 17.89 15.22
N VAL A 283 9.32 16.85 14.41
CA VAL A 283 10.28 16.94 13.30
C VAL A 283 9.86 18.02 12.31
N ALA A 284 8.60 18.06 11.90
CA ALA A 284 8.11 19.07 10.97
C ALA A 284 8.25 20.50 11.52
N LYS A 285 7.93 20.71 12.80
CA LYS A 285 8.15 22.01 13.47
C LYS A 285 9.64 22.39 13.51
N ALA A 286 10.54 21.44 13.78
CA ALA A 286 11.98 21.68 13.72
C ALA A 286 12.46 22.05 12.31
N VAL A 287 11.79 21.54 11.28
CA VAL A 287 12.02 21.90 9.87
C VAL A 287 11.34 23.22 9.48
N GLY A 288 10.63 23.87 10.40
CA GLY A 288 10.00 25.18 10.21
C GLY A 288 8.55 25.14 9.74
N ALA A 289 7.87 24.00 9.84
CA ALA A 289 6.46 23.90 9.50
C ALA A 289 5.58 24.65 10.51
N ARG A 290 4.58 25.40 10.02
CA ARG A 290 3.65 26.17 10.86
C ARG A 290 2.36 25.40 11.09
N GLU A 291 1.66 25.67 12.18
CA GLU A 291 0.32 25.09 12.41
C GLU A 291 -0.74 25.95 11.71
N MET A 292 -1.51 25.34 10.81
CA MET A 292 -2.61 25.99 10.11
C MET A 292 -3.95 25.40 10.58
N LYS A 293 -4.87 26.28 10.97
CA LYS A 293 -6.26 25.90 11.25
C LYS A 293 -7.04 25.97 9.95
N LEU A 294 -7.65 24.87 9.54
CA LEU A 294 -8.65 24.88 8.47
C LEU A 294 -9.80 25.79 8.91
N GLN A 295 -10.07 26.85 8.15
CA GLN A 295 -11.35 27.54 8.26
C GLN A 295 -12.40 26.61 7.65
N THR A 296 -13.27 26.05 8.50
CA THR A 296 -14.45 25.34 8.02
C THR A 296 -15.34 26.38 7.35
N ILE A 297 -15.33 26.45 6.02
CA ILE A 297 -16.33 27.19 5.29
C ILE A 297 -17.64 26.40 5.49
N LEU A 298 -18.49 26.89 6.38
CA LEU A 298 -19.86 26.40 6.49
C LEU A 298 -20.51 26.68 5.14
N THR A 299 -20.82 25.63 4.38
CA THR A 299 -21.63 25.76 3.17
C THR A 299 -22.97 26.41 3.58
N GLU A 300 -23.45 27.41 2.83
CA GLU A 300 -24.68 28.18 3.13
C GLU A 300 -25.92 27.33 3.44
N THR A 301 -25.91 26.04 3.09
CA THR A 301 -26.96 25.08 3.44
C THR A 301 -27.16 24.88 4.95
N GLU A 302 -26.14 25.11 5.80
CA GLU A 302 -26.31 25.09 7.27
C GLU A 302 -26.75 26.45 7.86
N ILE A 303 -26.72 27.53 7.07
CA ILE A 303 -27.16 28.87 7.52
C ILE A 303 -28.67 29.02 7.34
N VAL A 304 -29.25 28.44 6.28
CA VAL A 304 -30.71 28.49 6.02
C VAL A 304 -31.52 27.75 7.09
N ASP A 305 -30.99 26.67 7.67
CA ASP A 305 -31.65 25.93 8.76
C ASP A 305 -31.58 26.67 10.12
N LYS A 306 -30.77 27.73 10.24
CA LYS A 306 -30.73 28.59 11.44
C LYS A 306 -31.48 29.91 11.27
N GLU A 307 -31.61 30.43 10.06
CA GLU A 307 -32.43 31.62 9.79
C GLU A 307 -33.92 31.29 9.67
N THR A 308 -34.31 30.05 9.41
CA THR A 308 -35.73 29.64 9.40
C THR A 308 -36.36 29.53 10.80
N ASP A 309 -35.57 29.62 11.87
CA ASP A 309 -36.04 29.70 13.26
C ASP A 309 -36.17 31.14 13.80
N PHE A 310 -35.79 32.16 13.00
CA PHE A 310 -36.08 33.56 13.30
C PHE A 310 -37.19 34.09 12.39
N GLY A 311 -38.41 33.98 12.93
CA GLY A 311 -39.69 34.42 12.39
C GLY A 311 -39.67 35.52 11.33
N TRP A 312 -39.98 35.11 10.10
CA TRP A 312 -40.76 35.93 9.18
C TRP A 312 -42.13 35.30 9.00
N SER A 313 -43.06 35.75 9.82
CA SER A 313 -44.50 35.62 9.60
C SER A 313 -44.82 36.29 8.26
N TYR A 314 -45.18 35.49 7.25
CA TYR A 314 -45.86 36.02 6.07
C TYR A 314 -47.25 36.48 6.52
N SER A 315 -47.43 37.79 6.68
CA SER A 315 -48.75 38.39 6.78
C SER A 315 -49.46 38.18 5.44
N THR A 316 -50.42 37.26 5.41
CA THR A 316 -51.39 37.14 4.33
C THR A 316 -52.28 38.39 4.34
N THR A 317 -51.95 39.39 3.52
CA THR A 317 -52.90 40.44 3.16
C THR A 317 -54.01 39.84 2.31
N LYS A 318 -55.20 39.75 2.91
CA LYS A 318 -56.47 39.64 2.18
C LYS A 318 -56.56 40.77 1.17
N LYS A 319 -56.84 40.41 -0.09
CA LYS A 319 -57.48 41.31 -1.05
C LYS A 319 -58.98 41.16 -0.86
N ASP A 320 -59.59 42.18 -0.29
CA ASP A 320 -60.97 42.53 -0.60
C ASP A 320 -60.93 43.54 -1.77
N GLU A 321 -61.97 43.48 -2.61
CA GLU A 321 -62.20 44.12 -3.94
C GLU A 321 -61.90 43.25 -5.18
#